data_AF-A0A061H324-F1
#
_entry.id   AF-A0A061H324-F1
#
_cell.length_a   1.000
_cell.length_b   1.000
_cell.length_c   1.000
_cell.angle_alpha   90.00
_cell.angle_beta   90.00
_cell.angle_gamma   90.00
#
_symmetry.space_group_name_H-M   'P 1'
#
loop_
_entity.id
_entity.type
_entity.pdbx_description
1 polymer ?
#
loop_
_entity_poly.entity_id
_entity_poly.type
_entity_poly.pdbx_seq_one_letter_code
_entity_poly.pdbx_strand_id
1 'polypeptide(L)'
;MLPTASASSQLRRPLASAATLRRFGAAVPARSTAATRRLHSASPPPRPASLSLSLSSSSPPLPSRQAAARKLLFERSGTGAGRNLAPGSCRPYSSEGGPNQQQVLQSFATPFAQFVYTISRIARMITVSALGIAVVGLGGYEATHQYIEHFAMPHAPASSSVDDPWGWNEQLGEESWSGSGSSGTDRRLGIKGRHAVRSAWMCVHWGGGISPGLILGGAASGSSGLGRTAQSSIAGQRDLHIEDGMVMAMRYLSVALQAAREKGIVLPDIDAVRAGLASSSAPLHIDPTALALESKMASIRERHGSRGATANAIEGYERVFDLLMLSAAAPSQVQSGGDAQSAKLVRLATKIGDLNAAIGQKTEAESWLQKAVELAGAGSSASSLAAASSEAGQETLLATEAAAATGAPSSSAGCLTALDEARAESKRVLDALAVAAAAKGKPSKQDGTTAAASLPKLASRWQDKTGLQVFAQRLARDAVRVEQTAEKLQKALGAQA
;
A
#
# COMPACT_ATOMS: atom_id res chain seq x y z
N MET A 1 -4.32 -69.88 2.93
CA MET A 1 -3.30 -69.98 1.86
C MET A 1 -2.97 -68.57 1.39
N LEU A 2 -1.70 -68.16 1.57
CA LEU A 2 -0.99 -67.00 0.99
C LEU A 2 -1.42 -65.57 1.44
N PRO A 3 -0.49 -64.59 1.54
CA PRO A 3 0.37 -64.44 2.71
C PRO A 3 0.43 -63.01 3.30
N THR A 4 0.85 -62.95 4.56
CA THR A 4 1.27 -61.78 5.33
C THR A 4 2.67 -61.30 4.92
N ALA A 5 2.84 -60.01 4.60
CA ALA A 5 4.13 -59.38 4.41
C ALA A 5 4.44 -58.42 5.59
N SER A 6 5.42 -58.83 6.39
CA SER A 6 6.09 -58.06 7.43
C SER A 6 7.19 -57.21 6.79
N ALA A 7 7.25 -55.92 7.10
CA ALA A 7 8.38 -55.06 6.77
C ALA A 7 8.81 -54.29 8.02
N SER A 8 9.89 -54.80 8.63
CA SER A 8 10.61 -54.19 9.73
C SER A 8 11.67 -53.21 9.21
N SER A 9 11.88 -52.14 9.99
CA SER A 9 13.18 -51.52 10.29
C SER A 9 13.99 -50.91 9.13
N GLN A 10 14.21 -49.60 9.16
CA GLN A 10 15.54 -49.03 9.43
C GLN A 10 15.44 -47.55 9.86
N LEU A 11 15.68 -47.33 11.15
CA LEU A 11 16.07 -46.04 11.72
C LEU A 11 17.42 -45.61 11.13
N ARG A 12 17.51 -44.38 10.62
CA ARG A 12 18.78 -43.65 10.53
C ARG A 12 18.65 -42.28 11.17
N ARG A 13 19.20 -42.16 12.39
CA ARG A 13 19.59 -40.89 13.02
C ARG A 13 20.94 -40.44 12.44
N PRO A 14 21.17 -39.16 12.19
CA PRO A 14 22.50 -38.58 12.22
C PRO A 14 22.81 -38.01 13.60
N LEU A 15 24.00 -38.35 14.08
CA LEU A 15 24.65 -37.89 15.31
C LEU A 15 24.97 -36.41 15.25
N ALA A 16 24.90 -35.80 16.43
CA ALA A 16 25.41 -34.48 16.75
C ALA A 16 26.92 -34.39 16.48
N SER A 17 27.38 -33.23 16.01
CA SER A 17 28.76 -32.80 16.16
C SER A 17 28.79 -31.46 16.87
N ALA A 18 29.25 -31.50 18.11
CA ALA A 18 29.58 -30.34 18.92
C ALA A 18 30.84 -29.67 18.36
N ALA A 19 30.80 -28.35 18.18
CA ALA A 19 31.99 -27.52 18.06
C ALA A 19 31.81 -26.31 18.96
N THR A 20 32.33 -26.45 20.17
CA THR A 20 32.58 -25.39 21.15
C THR A 20 33.72 -24.51 20.64
N LEU A 21 33.49 -23.20 20.50
CA LEU A 21 34.58 -22.23 20.56
C LEU A 21 34.12 -20.94 21.24
N ARG A 22 34.80 -20.67 22.35
CA ARG A 22 34.67 -19.54 23.27
C ARG A 22 35.30 -18.27 22.69
N ARG A 23 34.87 -17.15 23.29
CA ARG A 23 35.59 -15.88 23.57
C ARG A 23 35.76 -14.89 22.41
N PHE A 24 35.07 -13.75 22.52
CA PHE A 24 35.51 -12.40 22.97
C PHE A 24 34.21 -11.56 23.02
N GLY A 25 33.85 -10.74 24.02
CA GLY A 25 34.64 -9.96 24.95
C GLY A 25 34.68 -8.49 24.50
N ALA A 26 33.57 -7.74 24.59
CA ALA A 26 33.53 -6.26 24.55
C ALA A 26 32.14 -5.78 25.02
N ALA A 27 32.00 -5.38 26.29
CA ALA A 27 32.10 -3.99 26.76
C ALA A 27 30.85 -3.15 26.45
N VAL A 28 29.95 -3.14 27.43
CA VAL A 28 28.83 -2.21 27.61
C VAL A 28 29.38 -0.86 28.09
N PRO A 29 29.02 0.27 27.48
CA PRO A 29 29.03 1.54 28.20
C PRO A 29 27.62 1.88 28.65
N ALA A 30 27.42 1.82 29.96
CA ALA A 30 26.33 2.51 30.63
C ALA A 30 26.50 4.02 30.42
N ARG A 31 25.47 4.71 29.93
CA ARG A 31 25.41 6.18 29.98
C ARG A 31 24.05 6.61 30.51
N SER A 32 24.03 6.81 31.82
CA SER A 32 23.08 7.68 32.51
C SER A 32 23.49 9.13 32.26
N THR A 33 22.57 9.95 31.76
CA THR A 33 22.46 11.37 32.13
C THR A 33 21.05 11.85 31.85
N ALA A 34 20.40 12.30 32.92
CA ALA A 34 19.19 13.10 32.93
C ALA A 34 19.33 14.38 32.09
N ALA A 35 18.25 14.79 31.41
CA ALA A 35 18.07 16.16 30.93
C ALA A 35 16.58 16.48 30.69
N THR A 36 15.99 17.09 31.71
CA THR A 36 15.10 18.26 31.68
C THR A 36 14.17 18.46 30.47
N ARG A 37 12.89 18.19 30.74
CA ARG A 37 11.68 18.59 30.00
C ARG A 37 11.69 20.11 29.74
N ARG A 38 11.82 20.53 28.48
CA ARG A 38 11.42 21.88 28.00
C ARG A 38 10.25 21.72 27.04
N LEU A 39 9.09 22.23 27.44
CA LEU A 39 7.93 22.45 26.58
C LEU A 39 8.34 23.42 25.46
N HIS A 40 8.32 22.96 24.21
CA HIS A 40 8.36 23.82 23.03
C HIS A 40 7.06 23.59 22.25
N SER A 41 6.28 24.65 22.17
CA SER A 41 5.20 24.86 21.21
C SER A 41 5.76 24.62 19.80
N ALA A 42 5.26 23.59 19.12
CA ALA A 42 5.65 23.24 17.77
C ALA A 42 4.84 24.07 16.76
N SER A 43 5.50 25.09 16.21
CA SER A 43 5.12 25.76 14.96
C SER A 43 5.06 24.76 13.79
N PRO A 44 4.15 24.92 12.82
CA PRO A 44 4.03 24.02 11.68
C PRO A 44 5.31 24.02 10.81
N PRO A 45 5.69 22.87 10.23
CA PRO A 45 6.89 22.77 9.40
C PRO A 45 6.77 23.59 8.11
N PRO A 46 7.86 24.19 7.61
CA PRO A 46 7.89 24.86 6.32
C PRO A 46 7.66 23.85 5.19
N ARG A 47 6.77 24.23 4.26
CA ARG A 47 6.49 23.48 3.04
C ARG A 47 7.78 23.26 2.23
N PRO A 48 8.12 22.03 1.82
CA PRO A 48 9.21 21.83 0.88
C PRO A 48 8.85 22.44 -0.47
N ALA A 49 9.78 23.22 -1.02
CA ALA A 49 9.71 23.79 -2.35
C ALA A 49 9.43 22.68 -3.37
N SER A 50 8.40 22.87 -4.18
CA SER A 50 8.12 22.07 -5.36
C SER A 50 9.26 22.23 -6.35
N LEU A 51 10.16 21.24 -6.40
CA LEU A 51 11.08 21.06 -7.52
C LEU A 51 10.27 20.57 -8.72
N SER A 52 9.75 21.53 -9.48
CA SER A 52 9.22 21.29 -10.82
C SER A 52 10.39 20.95 -11.76
N LEU A 53 10.66 19.67 -11.96
CA LEU A 53 11.44 19.20 -13.10
C LEU A 53 10.55 19.31 -14.34
N SER A 54 10.51 20.51 -14.92
CA SER A 54 10.05 20.74 -16.28
C SER A 54 11.03 20.07 -17.24
N LEU A 55 10.74 18.83 -17.62
CA LEU A 55 11.29 18.20 -18.81
C LEU A 55 10.69 18.92 -20.03
N SER A 56 11.27 20.06 -20.38
CA SER A 56 11.10 20.66 -21.70
C SER A 56 11.68 19.67 -22.72
N SER A 57 10.81 18.94 -23.41
CA SER A 57 11.20 18.26 -24.65
C SER A 57 11.45 19.33 -25.71
N SER A 58 12.67 19.86 -25.76
CA SER A 58 13.13 20.60 -26.93
C SER A 58 13.31 19.58 -28.06
N SER A 59 12.30 19.47 -28.91
CA SER A 59 12.47 18.84 -30.22
C SER A 59 13.64 19.50 -30.93
N PRO A 60 14.63 18.73 -31.46
CA PRO A 60 15.63 19.32 -32.33
C PRO A 60 14.92 19.84 -33.59
N PRO A 61 15.24 21.06 -34.07
CA PRO A 61 14.73 21.51 -35.34
C PRO A 61 15.29 20.59 -36.43
N LEU A 62 14.37 20.09 -37.26
CA LEU A 62 14.67 19.47 -38.55
C LEU A 62 15.73 20.31 -39.28
N PRO A 63 16.81 19.73 -39.82
CA PRO A 63 17.65 20.45 -40.74
C PRO A 63 16.80 20.81 -41.96
N SER A 64 16.58 22.11 -42.10
CA SER A 64 16.02 22.71 -43.29
C SER A 64 16.80 22.23 -44.50
N ARG A 65 16.02 21.79 -45.47
CA ARG A 65 16.41 21.40 -46.82
C ARG A 65 17.06 22.61 -47.50
N GLN A 66 18.33 22.89 -47.22
CA GLN A 66 19.12 23.83 -48.00
C GLN A 66 19.46 23.15 -49.32
N ALA A 67 18.62 23.43 -50.32
CA ALA A 67 18.98 23.33 -51.72
C ALA A 67 20.22 24.20 -51.93
N ALA A 68 21.39 23.57 -51.93
CA ALA A 68 22.59 24.16 -52.49
C ALA A 68 22.38 24.28 -54.00
N ALA A 69 21.86 25.43 -54.40
CA ALA A 69 21.92 25.92 -55.76
C ALA A 69 23.40 25.92 -56.18
N ARG A 70 23.78 24.91 -56.98
CA ARG A 70 25.01 24.94 -57.78
C ARG A 70 24.91 26.16 -58.70
N LYS A 71 25.55 27.26 -58.28
CA LYS A 71 25.96 28.33 -59.19
C LYS A 71 26.91 27.71 -60.21
N LEU A 72 26.37 27.46 -61.40
CA LEU A 72 27.14 27.37 -62.63
C LEU A 72 27.78 28.75 -62.85
N LEU A 73 29.00 28.94 -62.32
CA LEU A 73 29.88 30.01 -62.79
C LEU A 73 30.57 29.49 -64.04
N PHE A 74 29.90 29.82 -65.13
CA PHE A 74 30.41 29.84 -66.49
C PHE A 74 31.48 30.94 -66.56
N GLU A 75 32.74 30.61 -66.30
CA GLU A 75 33.85 31.52 -66.59
C GLU A 75 34.42 31.18 -67.97
N ARG A 76 33.83 31.87 -68.95
CA ARG A 76 34.30 32.03 -70.31
C ARG A 76 35.31 33.18 -70.31
N SER A 77 36.59 32.90 -70.55
CA SER A 77 37.49 33.73 -71.37
C SER A 77 38.88 33.12 -71.40
N GLY A 78 39.45 32.99 -72.60
CA GLY A 78 40.84 32.55 -72.76
C GLY A 78 41.12 31.88 -74.11
N THR A 79 40.69 32.51 -75.21
CA THR A 79 41.26 32.26 -76.53
C THR A 79 42.74 32.57 -76.49
N GLY A 80 43.57 31.53 -76.43
CA GLY A 80 45.02 31.60 -76.60
C GLY A 80 45.45 30.54 -77.59
N ALA A 81 45.31 30.86 -78.88
CA ALA A 81 45.91 30.10 -79.96
C ALA A 81 47.43 30.14 -79.79
N GLY A 82 48.06 28.96 -79.76
CA GLY A 82 49.50 28.83 -79.59
C GLY A 82 49.95 27.40 -79.79
N ARG A 83 49.95 26.99 -81.06
CA ARG A 83 50.52 25.75 -81.58
C ARG A 83 51.89 25.44 -80.95
N ASN A 84 52.06 24.25 -80.43
CA ASN A 84 53.33 23.52 -80.50
C ASN A 84 53.01 22.03 -80.69
N LEU A 85 53.07 21.61 -81.95
CA LEU A 85 53.09 20.22 -82.37
C LEU A 85 54.46 19.66 -81.98
N ALA A 86 54.52 18.90 -80.88
CA ALA A 86 55.64 18.02 -80.58
C ALA A 86 55.23 16.58 -80.91
N PRO A 87 56.02 15.83 -81.67
CA PRO A 87 55.68 14.49 -82.11
C PRO A 87 55.97 13.46 -81.00
N GLY A 88 55.07 12.47 -80.90
CA GLY A 88 55.44 11.09 -80.59
C GLY A 88 56.09 10.80 -79.24
N SER A 89 55.36 11.00 -78.14
CA SER A 89 55.60 10.19 -76.94
C SER A 89 54.49 9.16 -76.82
N CYS A 90 54.73 7.96 -77.35
CA CYS A 90 53.92 6.78 -77.05
C CYS A 90 53.83 6.66 -75.52
N ARG A 91 52.66 6.97 -74.94
CA ARG A 91 52.40 6.66 -73.54
C ARG A 91 52.39 5.14 -73.43
N PRO A 92 53.33 4.51 -72.71
CA PRO A 92 53.27 3.09 -72.46
C PRO A 92 51.97 2.85 -71.69
N TYR A 93 51.04 2.11 -72.29
CA TYR A 93 49.99 1.42 -71.56
C TYR A 93 50.69 0.43 -70.64
N SER A 94 51.06 0.91 -69.45
CA SER A 94 51.66 0.09 -68.40
C SER A 94 50.55 -0.82 -67.88
N SER A 95 50.41 -1.97 -68.51
CA SER A 95 49.70 -3.14 -68.01
C SER A 95 50.36 -3.76 -66.77
N GLU A 96 51.39 -3.10 -66.22
CA GLU A 96 52.16 -3.47 -65.04
C GLU A 96 51.66 -2.81 -63.74
N GLY A 97 50.61 -2.00 -63.83
CA GLY A 97 49.92 -1.42 -62.68
C GLY A 97 48.64 -2.19 -62.35
N GLY A 98 48.78 -3.42 -61.85
CA GLY A 98 47.63 -4.14 -61.28
C GLY A 98 46.87 -3.25 -60.29
N PRO A 99 45.53 -3.37 -60.17
CA PRO A 99 44.73 -2.51 -59.30
C PRO A 99 45.40 -2.47 -57.93
N ASN A 100 45.86 -1.28 -57.55
CA ASN A 100 46.70 -1.10 -56.38
C ASN A 100 45.94 -1.68 -55.18
N GLN A 101 46.38 -2.82 -54.64
CA GLN A 101 45.67 -3.54 -53.59
C GLN A 101 45.44 -2.63 -52.36
N GLN A 102 46.31 -1.63 -52.18
CA GLN A 102 46.18 -0.59 -51.17
C GLN A 102 44.97 0.33 -51.41
N GLN A 103 44.63 0.66 -52.66
CA GLN A 103 43.43 1.44 -52.99
C GLN A 103 42.15 0.63 -52.73
N VAL A 104 42.17 -0.66 -53.06
CA VAL A 104 41.02 -1.55 -52.78
C VAL A 104 40.82 -1.66 -51.27
N LEU A 105 41.88 -1.94 -50.49
CA LEU A 105 41.79 -2.01 -49.03
C LEU A 105 41.35 -0.69 -48.40
N GLN A 106 41.83 0.46 -48.86
CA GLN A 106 41.41 1.77 -48.35
C GLN A 106 39.93 2.08 -48.66
N SER A 107 39.46 1.65 -49.84
CA SER A 107 38.05 1.85 -50.25
C SER A 107 37.07 1.04 -49.40
N PHE A 108 37.48 -0.12 -48.86
CA PHE A 108 36.65 -0.94 -47.96
C PHE A 108 36.86 -0.65 -46.47
N ALA A 109 38.08 -0.29 -46.06
CA ALA A 109 38.39 -0.04 -44.65
C ALA A 109 37.64 1.17 -44.09
N THR A 110 37.52 2.25 -44.88
CA THR A 110 36.86 3.49 -44.46
C THR A 110 35.36 3.30 -44.17
N PRO A 111 34.53 2.73 -45.08
CA PRO A 111 33.11 2.49 -44.80
C PRO A 111 32.90 1.44 -43.70
N PHE A 112 33.77 0.42 -43.61
CA PHE A 112 33.70 -0.56 -42.53
C PHE A 112 33.96 0.06 -41.15
N ALA A 113 34.98 0.93 -41.02
CA ALA A 113 35.25 1.64 -39.78
C ALA A 113 34.07 2.54 -39.36
N GLN A 114 33.42 3.22 -40.32
CA GLN A 114 32.21 4.00 -40.06
C GLN A 114 31.04 3.11 -39.59
N PHE A 115 30.86 1.94 -40.20
CA PHE A 115 29.84 0.96 -39.78
C PHE A 115 30.09 0.45 -38.35
N VAL A 116 31.32 0.05 -38.03
CA VAL A 116 31.68 -0.39 -36.66
C VAL A 116 31.50 0.76 -35.66
N TYR A 117 31.88 1.99 -36.02
CA TYR A 117 31.69 3.16 -35.15
C TYR A 117 30.21 3.46 -34.89
N THR A 118 29.37 3.42 -35.93
CA THR A 118 27.92 3.64 -35.81
C THR A 118 27.25 2.57 -34.96
N ILE A 119 27.58 1.28 -35.18
CA ILE A 119 27.11 0.19 -34.32
C ILE A 119 27.58 0.37 -32.89
N SER A 120 28.86 0.66 -32.66
CA SER A 120 29.41 0.90 -31.32
C SER A 120 28.68 2.04 -30.60
N ARG A 121 28.32 3.10 -31.33
CA ARG A 121 27.56 4.23 -30.79
C ARG A 121 26.13 3.83 -30.44
N ILE A 122 25.45 3.11 -31.33
CA ILE A 122 24.08 2.63 -31.10
C ILE A 122 24.05 1.66 -29.90
N ALA A 123 24.96 0.69 -29.86
CA ALA A 123 25.07 -0.27 -28.77
C ALA A 123 25.31 0.42 -27.42
N ARG A 124 26.17 1.44 -27.37
CA ARG A 124 26.37 2.27 -26.16
C ARG A 124 25.11 3.01 -25.75
N MET A 125 24.39 3.63 -26.70
CA MET A 125 23.14 4.33 -26.39
C MET A 125 22.07 3.38 -25.85
N ILE A 126 21.93 2.18 -26.43
CA ILE A 126 21.00 1.14 -25.96
C ILE A 126 21.41 0.65 -24.56
N THR A 127 22.70 0.44 -24.31
CA THR A 127 23.18 -0.02 -23.01
C THR A 127 22.95 1.03 -21.92
N VAL A 128 23.27 2.29 -22.21
CA VAL A 128 23.05 3.41 -21.28
C VAL A 128 21.56 3.64 -21.03
N SER A 129 20.71 3.53 -22.06
CA SER A 129 19.27 3.68 -21.88
C SER A 129 18.67 2.51 -21.09
N ALA A 130 19.06 1.27 -21.38
CA ALA A 130 18.63 0.10 -20.63
C ALA A 130 19.05 0.17 -19.16
N LEU A 131 20.29 0.59 -18.89
CA LEU A 131 20.78 0.81 -17.53
C LEU A 131 20.01 1.94 -16.84
N GLY A 132 19.74 3.05 -17.54
CA GLY A 132 18.94 4.16 -17.02
C GLY A 132 17.53 3.72 -16.62
N ILE A 133 16.85 2.96 -17.48
CA ILE A 133 15.52 2.40 -17.18
C ILE A 133 15.58 1.45 -15.99
N ALA A 134 16.60 0.59 -15.90
CA ALA A 134 16.78 -0.33 -14.78
C ALA A 134 16.97 0.42 -13.44
N VAL A 135 17.82 1.45 -13.43
CA VAL A 135 18.08 2.28 -12.22
C VAL A 135 16.82 3.03 -11.79
N VAL A 136 16.10 3.66 -12.73
CA VAL A 136 14.85 4.37 -12.43
C VAL A 136 13.77 3.40 -11.96
N GLY A 137 13.67 2.22 -12.56
CA GLY A 137 12.72 1.19 -12.17
C GLY A 137 12.97 0.65 -10.76
N LEU A 138 14.21 0.28 -10.45
CA LEU A 138 14.58 -0.21 -9.11
C LEU A 138 14.45 0.90 -8.05
N GLY A 139 14.89 2.12 -8.37
CA GLY A 139 14.75 3.27 -7.48
C GLY A 139 13.28 3.62 -7.21
N GLY A 140 12.44 3.60 -8.25
CA GLY A 140 11.00 3.83 -8.11
C GLY A 140 10.31 2.73 -7.29
N TYR A 141 10.71 1.47 -7.49
CA TYR A 141 10.20 0.33 -6.72
C TYR A 141 10.44 0.52 -5.22
N GLU A 142 11.69 0.81 -4.83
CA GLU A 142 12.04 1.01 -3.41
C GLU A 142 11.44 2.29 -2.85
N ALA A 143 11.47 3.39 -3.60
CA ALA A 143 10.86 4.65 -3.18
C ALA A 143 9.36 4.49 -2.88
N THR A 144 8.65 3.67 -3.67
CA THR A 144 7.24 3.36 -3.44
C THR A 144 7.05 2.61 -2.12
N HIS A 145 7.90 1.63 -1.83
CA HIS A 145 7.84 0.89 -0.56
C HIS A 145 8.14 1.79 0.64
N GLN A 146 9.14 2.66 0.53
CA GLN A 146 9.48 3.62 1.59
C GLN A 146 8.37 4.65 1.81
N TYR A 147 7.74 5.13 0.73
CA TYR A 147 6.59 6.02 0.82
C TYR A 147 5.45 5.38 1.61
N ILE A 148 5.16 4.10 1.36
CA ILE A 148 4.06 3.41 2.04
C ILE A 148 4.38 3.17 3.51
N GLU A 149 5.61 2.77 3.81
CA GLU A 149 6.04 2.60 5.21
C GLU A 149 5.93 3.86 6.04
N HIS A 150 6.33 5.01 5.48
CA HIS A 150 6.45 6.24 6.25
C HIS A 150 5.26 7.19 6.14
N PHE A 151 4.46 7.12 5.07
CA PHE A 151 3.40 8.10 4.82
C PHE A 151 2.02 7.47 4.62
N ALA A 152 1.93 6.33 3.93
CA ALA A 152 0.62 5.80 3.53
C ALA A 152 0.00 4.88 4.59
N MET A 153 0.82 4.08 5.30
CA MET A 153 0.32 3.20 6.35
C MET A 153 0.02 3.98 7.63
N PRO A 154 -1.18 3.82 8.22
CA PRO A 154 -1.49 4.40 9.52
C PRO A 154 -0.53 3.89 10.58
N HIS A 155 0.11 4.82 11.27
CA HIS A 155 0.89 4.53 12.46
C HIS A 155 -0.06 4.38 13.62
N ALA A 156 0.00 3.23 14.32
CA ALA A 156 -0.60 3.15 15.63
C ALA A 156 0.03 4.26 16.50
N PRO A 157 -0.76 5.11 17.17
CA PRO A 157 -0.21 6.13 18.05
C PRO A 157 0.69 5.45 19.08
N ALA A 158 1.95 5.89 19.17
CA ALA A 158 2.98 5.25 19.99
C ALA A 158 2.71 5.33 21.50
N SER A 159 1.71 6.12 21.91
CA SER A 159 1.24 6.18 23.28
C SER A 159 -0.19 5.69 23.33
N SER A 160 -0.42 4.62 24.10
CA SER A 160 -1.66 4.46 24.85
C SER A 160 -1.84 5.73 25.68
N SER A 161 -2.48 6.77 25.12
CA SER A 161 -2.97 7.84 25.95
C SER A 161 -3.88 7.17 26.96
N VAL A 162 -3.59 7.36 28.24
CA VAL A 162 -4.39 6.82 29.36
C VAL A 162 -5.87 7.18 29.17
N ASP A 163 -6.15 8.25 28.41
CA ASP A 163 -7.47 8.69 28.00
C ASP A 163 -7.86 8.16 26.59
N ASP A 164 -8.02 6.86 26.41
CA ASP A 164 -8.82 6.30 25.30
C ASP A 164 -10.07 5.59 25.84
N PRO A 165 -11.02 6.34 26.44
CA PRO A 165 -12.20 5.75 27.07
C PRO A 165 -13.10 4.98 26.09
N TRP A 166 -12.94 5.20 24.79
CA TRP A 166 -13.72 4.56 23.75
C TRP A 166 -12.96 3.44 23.01
N GLY A 167 -11.67 3.25 23.30
CA GLY A 167 -10.84 2.20 22.68
C GLY A 167 -10.57 2.39 21.18
N TRP A 168 -10.76 3.60 20.63
CA TRP A 168 -10.58 3.84 19.19
C TRP A 168 -9.12 3.68 18.76
N ASN A 169 -8.17 4.05 19.61
CA ASN A 169 -6.74 3.90 19.30
C ASN A 169 -6.31 2.44 19.37
N GLU A 170 -6.89 1.66 20.28
CA GLU A 170 -6.66 0.21 20.33
C GLU A 170 -7.21 -0.45 19.06
N GLN A 171 -8.45 -0.12 18.68
CA GLN A 171 -9.04 -0.61 17.43
C GLN A 171 -8.21 -0.19 16.21
N LEU A 172 -7.72 1.06 16.17
CA LEU A 172 -6.83 1.52 15.10
C LEU A 172 -5.49 0.75 15.10
N GLY A 173 -5.00 0.38 16.29
CA GLY A 173 -3.81 -0.46 16.46
C GLY A 173 -4.00 -1.88 15.91
N GLU A 174 -5.17 -2.47 16.11
CA GLU A 174 -5.55 -3.75 15.48
C GLU A 174 -5.71 -3.62 13.97
N GLU A 175 -6.15 -2.45 13.52
CA GLU A 175 -6.21 -2.09 12.11
C GLU A 175 -4.85 -1.68 11.53
N SER A 176 -3.80 -1.60 12.34
CA SER A 176 -2.46 -1.28 11.87
C SER A 176 -1.79 -2.47 11.17
N TRP A 177 -0.93 -2.17 10.21
CA TRP A 177 -0.11 -3.14 9.47
C TRP A 177 1.27 -3.35 10.10
N SER A 178 1.58 -2.66 11.20
CA SER A 178 2.91 -2.68 11.84
C SER A 178 3.14 -3.82 12.85
N GLY A 179 2.07 -4.48 13.30
CA GLY A 179 2.08 -5.67 14.15
C GLY A 179 2.69 -5.54 15.55
N SER A 180 3.41 -4.47 15.88
CA SER A 180 4.26 -4.41 17.08
C SER A 180 4.15 -3.13 17.90
N GLY A 181 3.12 -2.30 17.71
CA GLY A 181 3.01 -0.98 18.35
C GLY A 181 4.12 0.01 17.95
N SER A 182 5.08 -0.44 17.14
CA SER A 182 6.13 0.38 16.54
C SER A 182 5.66 0.97 15.22
N SER A 183 6.28 2.09 14.82
CA SER A 183 6.04 2.72 13.53
C SER A 183 6.66 1.90 12.40
N GLY A 184 5.88 1.63 11.34
CA GLY A 184 6.34 0.92 10.15
C GLY A 184 6.23 -0.61 10.22
N THR A 185 6.81 -1.31 9.25
CA THR A 185 6.76 -2.79 9.23
C THR A 185 7.81 -3.42 10.13
N ASP A 186 7.49 -4.53 10.82
CA ASP A 186 8.44 -5.20 11.72
C ASP A 186 9.75 -5.55 10.98
N ARG A 187 10.88 -5.04 11.51
CA ARG A 187 12.22 -5.26 10.96
C ARG A 187 12.62 -6.73 10.97
N ARG A 188 12.09 -7.52 11.90
CA ARG A 188 12.38 -8.95 12.08
C ARG A 188 11.89 -9.82 10.92
N LEU A 189 10.88 -9.36 10.16
CA LEU A 189 10.40 -10.01 8.93
C LEU A 189 11.44 -10.00 7.79
N GLY A 190 12.50 -9.20 7.92
CA GLY A 190 13.51 -9.01 6.88
C GLY A 190 12.99 -8.25 5.65
N ILE A 191 13.85 -8.03 4.66
CA ILE A 191 13.51 -7.22 3.47
C ILE A 191 12.33 -7.84 2.71
N LYS A 192 12.33 -9.16 2.50
CA LYS A 192 11.27 -9.87 1.76
C LYS A 192 9.91 -9.75 2.44
N GLY A 193 9.84 -10.07 3.74
CA GLY A 193 8.58 -10.01 4.49
C GLY A 193 8.04 -8.59 4.56
N ARG A 194 8.90 -7.59 4.82
CA ARG A 194 8.49 -6.18 4.81
C ARG A 194 7.96 -5.71 3.45
N HIS A 195 8.63 -6.06 2.36
CA HIS A 195 8.15 -5.75 1.00
C HIS A 195 6.80 -6.40 0.71
N ALA A 196 6.64 -7.66 1.12
CA ALA A 196 5.39 -8.38 0.95
C ALA A 196 4.24 -7.73 1.73
N VAL A 197 4.45 -7.33 2.99
CA VAL A 197 3.44 -6.61 3.79
C VAL A 197 3.03 -5.30 3.13
N ARG A 198 4.01 -4.50 2.66
CA ARG A 198 3.73 -3.22 1.97
C ARG A 198 3.04 -3.44 0.63
N SER A 199 3.43 -4.47 -0.12
CA SER A 199 2.79 -4.85 -1.38
C SER A 199 1.35 -5.31 -1.15
N ALA A 200 1.08 -6.07 -0.07
CA ALA A 200 -0.28 -6.43 0.31
C ALA A 200 -1.11 -5.18 0.64
N TRP A 201 -0.54 -4.21 1.37
CA TRP A 201 -1.20 -2.93 1.64
C TRP A 201 -1.52 -2.18 0.34
N MET A 202 -0.57 -2.11 -0.61
CA MET A 202 -0.78 -1.54 -1.95
C MET A 202 -1.96 -2.22 -2.64
N CYS A 203 -1.99 -3.54 -2.66
CA CYS A 203 -3.04 -4.28 -3.34
C CYS A 203 -4.43 -4.04 -2.75
N VAL A 204 -4.53 -3.86 -1.42
CA VAL A 204 -5.81 -3.55 -0.75
C VAL A 204 -6.27 -2.12 -1.03
N HIS A 205 -5.36 -1.15 -1.07
CA HIS A 205 -5.74 0.28 -1.15
C HIS A 205 -5.70 0.87 -2.56
N TRP A 206 -4.81 0.37 -3.40
CA TRP A 206 -4.61 0.81 -4.78
C TRP A 206 -5.15 -0.19 -5.80
N GLY A 207 -5.56 -1.39 -5.36
CA GLY A 207 -6.00 -2.49 -6.22
C GLY A 207 -4.84 -3.33 -6.76
N GLY A 208 -5.16 -4.37 -7.55
CA GLY A 208 -4.18 -5.30 -8.11
C GLY A 208 -3.26 -4.72 -9.19
N GLY A 209 -3.51 -3.46 -9.59
CA GLY A 209 -2.83 -2.81 -10.71
C GLY A 209 -3.12 -3.48 -12.05
N ILE A 210 -2.36 -3.10 -13.08
CA ILE A 210 -2.40 -3.79 -14.37
C ILE A 210 -1.54 -5.04 -14.21
N SER A 211 -2.15 -6.22 -14.32
CA SER A 211 -1.42 -7.49 -14.31
C SER A 211 -0.29 -7.47 -15.36
N PRO A 212 0.95 -7.87 -15.02
CA PRO A 212 2.11 -7.80 -15.93
C PRO A 212 1.88 -8.49 -17.27
N GLY A 213 1.02 -9.53 -17.29
CA GLY A 213 0.64 -10.25 -18.50
C GLY A 213 -0.04 -9.37 -19.56
N LEU A 214 -0.65 -8.26 -19.16
CA LEU A 214 -1.26 -7.29 -20.08
C LEU A 214 -0.24 -6.30 -20.65
N ILE A 215 0.82 -5.96 -19.91
CA ILE A 215 1.85 -5.01 -20.34
C ILE A 215 2.90 -5.70 -21.21
N LEU A 216 3.23 -6.95 -20.90
CA LEU A 216 4.28 -7.71 -21.57
C LEU A 216 3.77 -8.67 -22.66
N GLY A 217 2.60 -8.38 -23.26
CA GLY A 217 2.15 -8.91 -24.56
C GLY A 217 2.35 -10.42 -24.77
N GLY A 218 2.15 -11.23 -23.73
CA GLY A 218 2.64 -12.60 -23.66
C GLY A 218 1.55 -13.61 -23.36
N ALA A 219 0.40 -13.52 -24.05
CA ALA A 219 -0.37 -14.73 -24.26
C ALA A 219 0.41 -15.57 -25.27
N ALA A 220 1.09 -16.61 -24.78
CA ALA A 220 1.71 -17.65 -25.59
C ALA A 220 0.70 -18.48 -26.44
N SER A 221 -0.53 -17.99 -26.61
CA SER A 221 -1.52 -18.55 -27.52
C SER A 221 -1.65 -17.57 -28.69
N GLY A 222 -0.98 -17.90 -29.79
CA GLY A 222 -0.78 -17.03 -30.93
C GLY A 222 -2.08 -16.43 -31.49
N SER A 223 -2.08 -15.10 -31.66
CA SER A 223 -2.85 -14.42 -32.68
C SER A 223 -2.29 -13.00 -32.85
N SER A 224 -1.67 -12.78 -34.00
CA SER A 224 -1.06 -11.54 -34.44
C SER A 224 -2.06 -10.37 -34.41
N GLY A 225 -1.78 -9.37 -33.57
CA GLY A 225 -2.63 -8.18 -33.48
C GLY A 225 -1.98 -7.02 -32.74
N LEU A 226 -0.69 -6.76 -32.95
CA LEU A 226 -0.02 -5.54 -32.50
C LEU A 226 -0.68 -4.34 -33.20
N GLY A 227 -1.61 -3.63 -32.55
CA GLY A 227 -1.93 -2.28 -32.99
C GLY A 227 -3.27 -1.64 -32.64
N ARG A 228 -4.30 -2.37 -32.14
CA ARG A 228 -5.62 -1.73 -31.94
C ARG A 228 -6.31 -1.92 -30.58
N THR A 229 -5.78 -2.73 -29.66
CA THR A 229 -6.50 -3.02 -28.39
C THR A 229 -5.98 -2.28 -27.16
N ALA A 230 -4.80 -1.65 -27.18
CA ALA A 230 -4.26 -0.96 -26.01
C ALA A 230 -5.07 0.28 -25.57
N GLN A 231 -5.83 0.91 -26.48
CA GLN A 231 -6.69 2.05 -26.14
C GLN A 231 -8.11 1.65 -25.70
N SER A 232 -8.62 0.48 -26.10
CA SER A 232 -9.95 0.02 -25.65
C SER A 232 -9.89 -0.80 -24.36
N SER A 233 -8.73 -1.36 -23.99
CA SER A 233 -8.55 -2.05 -22.71
C SER A 233 -8.53 -1.09 -21.52
N ILE A 234 -8.08 0.16 -21.66
CA ILE A 234 -8.03 1.13 -20.54
C ILE A 234 -9.43 1.61 -20.12
N ALA A 235 -10.39 1.70 -21.05
CA ALA A 235 -11.77 2.11 -20.74
C ALA A 235 -12.60 0.97 -20.11
N GLY A 236 -12.29 -0.30 -20.46
CA GLY A 236 -12.85 -1.49 -19.81
C GLY A 236 -12.15 -1.90 -18.51
N GLN A 237 -10.96 -1.37 -18.23
CA GLN A 237 -10.16 -1.62 -17.02
C GLN A 237 -10.58 -0.77 -15.80
N ARG A 238 -11.66 0.02 -15.87
CA ARG A 238 -12.20 0.67 -14.66
C ARG A 238 -12.75 -0.34 -13.65
N ASP A 239 -13.06 -1.54 -14.12
CA ASP A 239 -13.31 -2.74 -13.31
C ASP A 239 -12.12 -3.71 -13.36
N LEU A 240 -10.87 -3.21 -13.36
CA LEU A 240 -9.76 -3.99 -12.78
C LEU A 240 -10.16 -4.23 -11.33
N HIS A 241 -10.78 -5.39 -11.14
CA HIS A 241 -11.61 -5.71 -10.00
C HIS A 241 -10.84 -5.44 -8.71
N ILE A 242 -11.46 -4.70 -7.79
CA ILE A 242 -10.97 -4.61 -6.40
C ILE A 242 -10.66 -6.03 -5.87
N GLU A 243 -11.43 -7.02 -6.32
CA GLU A 243 -11.21 -8.44 -6.04
C GLU A 243 -9.84 -8.98 -6.48
N ASP A 244 -9.32 -8.60 -7.65
CA ASP A 244 -7.97 -9.02 -8.08
C ASP A 244 -6.90 -8.46 -7.14
N GLY A 245 -7.11 -7.24 -6.64
CA GLY A 245 -6.28 -6.65 -5.59
C GLY A 245 -6.32 -7.47 -4.30
N MET A 246 -7.50 -7.89 -3.86
CA MET A 246 -7.66 -8.70 -2.66
C MET A 246 -6.97 -10.07 -2.79
N VAL A 247 -7.10 -10.73 -3.95
CA VAL A 247 -6.41 -12.00 -4.24
C VAL A 247 -4.89 -11.82 -4.20
N MET A 248 -4.36 -10.76 -4.81
CA MET A 248 -2.93 -10.46 -4.77
C MET A 248 -2.45 -10.11 -3.35
N ALA A 249 -3.25 -9.38 -2.58
CA ALA A 249 -2.94 -9.05 -1.20
C ALA A 249 -2.83 -10.32 -0.33
N MET A 250 -3.75 -11.28 -0.50
CA MET A 250 -3.65 -12.59 0.18
C MET A 250 -2.36 -13.33 -0.19
N ARG A 251 -1.96 -13.31 -1.47
CA ARG A 251 -0.69 -13.94 -1.89
C ARG A 251 0.50 -13.27 -1.23
N TYR A 252 0.56 -11.94 -1.22
CA TYR A 252 1.65 -11.22 -0.57
C TYR A 252 1.69 -11.45 0.94
N LEU A 253 0.55 -11.47 1.64
CA LEU A 253 0.52 -11.81 3.06
C LEU A 253 0.96 -13.25 3.32
N SER A 254 0.66 -14.19 2.42
CA SER A 254 1.15 -15.58 2.57
C SER A 254 2.68 -15.65 2.47
N VAL A 255 3.29 -14.85 1.58
CA VAL A 255 4.75 -14.70 1.48
C VAL A 255 5.32 -14.02 2.74
N ALA A 256 4.62 -13.02 3.28
CA ALA A 256 5.02 -12.37 4.53
C ALA A 256 5.01 -13.34 5.72
N LEU A 257 3.96 -14.18 5.84
CA LEU A 257 3.86 -15.21 6.86
C LEU A 257 4.93 -16.30 6.69
N GLN A 258 5.22 -16.71 5.45
CA GLN A 258 6.32 -17.63 5.19
C GLN A 258 7.68 -17.04 5.62
N ALA A 259 7.94 -15.78 5.25
CA ALA A 259 9.15 -15.07 5.67
C ALA A 259 9.23 -14.91 7.19
N ALA A 260 8.08 -14.71 7.87
CA ALA A 260 7.99 -14.67 9.33
C ALA A 260 8.39 -16.03 9.93
N ARG A 261 7.86 -17.14 9.40
CA ARG A 261 8.19 -18.50 9.84
C ARG A 261 9.66 -18.84 9.65
N GLU A 262 10.25 -18.45 8.51
CA GLU A 262 11.69 -18.59 8.25
C GLU A 262 12.56 -17.84 9.26
N LYS A 263 12.00 -16.84 9.95
CA LYS A 263 12.67 -16.04 11.00
C LYS A 263 12.31 -16.47 12.42
N GLY A 264 11.56 -17.57 12.58
CA GLY A 264 11.10 -18.05 13.88
C GLY A 264 9.93 -17.24 14.46
N ILE A 265 9.31 -16.36 13.67
CA ILE A 265 8.07 -15.66 14.02
C ILE A 265 6.92 -16.58 13.58
N VAL A 266 6.57 -17.53 14.44
CA VAL A 266 5.57 -18.57 14.14
C VAL A 266 4.44 -18.46 15.17
N LEU A 267 3.19 -18.51 14.70
CA LEU A 267 2.06 -18.70 15.62
C LEU A 267 2.01 -20.17 16.02
N PRO A 268 1.86 -20.48 17.32
CA PRO A 268 1.74 -21.87 17.75
C PRO A 268 0.52 -22.50 17.09
N ASP A 269 0.67 -23.74 16.65
CA ASP A 269 -0.40 -24.50 16.02
C ASP A 269 -1.44 -24.85 17.09
N ILE A 270 -2.58 -24.17 17.03
CA ILE A 270 -3.63 -24.28 18.04
C ILE A 270 -4.24 -25.66 18.02
N ASP A 271 -4.31 -26.32 16.87
CA ASP A 271 -4.83 -27.68 16.78
C ASP A 271 -3.90 -28.65 17.51
N ALA A 272 -2.58 -28.45 17.39
CA ALA A 272 -1.58 -29.20 18.15
C ALA A 272 -1.63 -28.87 19.65
N VAL A 273 -1.88 -27.61 20.03
CA VAL A 273 -2.05 -27.21 21.43
C VAL A 273 -3.33 -27.82 22.02
N ARG A 274 -4.44 -27.75 21.30
CA ARG A 274 -5.75 -28.29 21.70
C ARG A 274 -5.71 -29.82 21.80
N ALA A 275 -4.97 -30.47 20.91
CA ALA A 275 -4.73 -31.92 20.95
C ALA A 275 -3.75 -32.35 22.05
N GLY A 276 -3.15 -31.40 22.80
CA GLY A 276 -2.14 -31.69 23.82
C GLY A 276 -0.82 -32.24 23.25
N LEU A 277 -0.61 -32.13 21.94
CA LEU A 277 0.60 -32.60 21.24
C LEU A 277 1.76 -31.62 21.42
N ALA A 278 1.47 -30.33 21.53
CA ALA A 278 2.48 -29.32 21.88
C ALA A 278 2.68 -29.31 23.41
N SER A 279 3.86 -29.70 23.90
CA SER A 279 4.18 -29.67 25.34
C SER A 279 3.98 -28.27 25.92
N SER A 280 2.98 -28.13 26.80
CA SER A 280 2.65 -26.93 27.59
C SER A 280 3.74 -26.48 28.57
N SER A 281 4.94 -27.08 28.54
CA SER A 281 6.00 -26.81 29.54
C SER A 281 6.78 -25.52 29.28
N ALA A 282 6.71 -24.95 28.07
CA ALA A 282 7.30 -23.65 27.77
C ALA A 282 6.21 -22.56 27.76
N PRO A 283 6.46 -21.37 28.32
CA PRO A 283 5.53 -20.26 28.20
C PRO A 283 5.26 -20.01 26.72
N LEU A 284 3.98 -20.07 26.33
CA LEU A 284 3.53 -19.92 24.96
C LEU A 284 3.80 -18.48 24.50
N HIS A 285 4.97 -18.24 23.93
CA HIS A 285 5.35 -16.91 23.45
C HIS A 285 4.62 -16.63 22.13
N ILE A 286 3.49 -15.94 22.20
CA ILE A 286 2.75 -15.49 21.03
C ILE A 286 3.42 -14.21 20.51
N ASP A 287 3.95 -14.28 19.29
CA ASP A 287 4.54 -13.12 18.66
C ASP A 287 3.44 -12.16 18.14
N PRO A 288 3.41 -10.90 18.58
CA PRO A 288 2.36 -9.95 18.19
C PRO A 288 2.36 -9.66 16.69
N THR A 289 3.52 -9.71 16.04
CA THR A 289 3.64 -9.50 14.59
C THR A 289 2.98 -10.63 13.82
N ALA A 290 3.18 -11.87 14.27
CA ALA A 290 2.57 -13.05 13.66
C ALA A 290 1.04 -13.00 13.80
N LEU A 291 0.56 -12.67 15.00
CA LEU A 291 -0.85 -12.47 15.30
C LEU A 291 -1.48 -11.39 14.42
N ALA A 292 -0.79 -10.27 14.21
CA ALA A 292 -1.26 -9.18 13.35
C ALA A 292 -1.29 -9.59 11.86
N LEU A 293 -0.32 -10.34 11.37
CA LEU A 293 -0.33 -10.82 9.99
C LEU A 293 -1.49 -11.78 9.71
N GLU A 294 -1.78 -12.70 10.65
CA GLU A 294 -2.94 -13.61 10.53
C GLU A 294 -4.27 -12.85 10.65
N SER A 295 -4.38 -11.89 11.57
CA SER A 295 -5.61 -11.07 11.68
C SER A 295 -5.86 -10.24 10.42
N LYS A 296 -4.79 -9.74 9.77
CA LYS A 296 -4.87 -9.08 8.45
C LYS A 296 -5.29 -10.03 7.35
N MET A 297 -4.74 -11.24 7.32
CA MET A 297 -5.15 -12.25 6.35
C MET A 297 -6.64 -12.55 6.47
N ALA A 298 -7.14 -12.76 7.69
CA ALA A 298 -8.56 -12.99 7.95
C ALA A 298 -9.43 -11.79 7.51
N SER A 299 -8.99 -10.56 7.80
CA SER A 299 -9.72 -9.35 7.39
C SER A 299 -9.80 -9.16 5.87
N ILE A 300 -8.73 -9.50 5.14
CA ILE A 300 -8.76 -9.44 3.67
C ILE A 300 -9.70 -10.51 3.11
N ARG A 301 -9.68 -11.72 3.68
CA ARG A 301 -10.57 -12.81 3.28
C ARG A 301 -12.04 -12.49 3.52
N GLU A 302 -12.36 -11.85 4.64
CA GLU A 302 -13.70 -11.33 4.93
C GLU A 302 -14.13 -10.32 3.85
N ARG A 303 -13.30 -9.31 3.57
CA ARG A 303 -13.62 -8.26 2.59
C ARG A 303 -13.71 -8.77 1.15
N HIS A 304 -13.03 -9.85 0.81
CA HIS A 304 -13.17 -10.52 -0.48
C HIS A 304 -14.56 -11.13 -0.68
N GLY A 305 -15.31 -11.40 0.40
CA GLY A 305 -16.75 -11.70 0.36
C GLY A 305 -17.16 -13.03 -0.30
N SER A 306 -16.26 -13.74 -0.99
CA SER A 306 -16.59 -15.07 -1.52
C SER A 306 -16.88 -16.05 -0.38
N ARG A 307 -17.86 -16.94 -0.55
CA ARG A 307 -18.27 -17.89 0.51
C ARG A 307 -17.12 -18.75 1.04
N GLY A 308 -16.18 -19.14 0.16
CA GLY A 308 -14.98 -19.87 0.57
C GLY A 308 -13.98 -18.98 1.31
N ALA A 309 -13.85 -17.71 0.91
CA ALA A 309 -12.99 -16.76 1.59
C ALA A 309 -13.54 -16.40 2.98
N THR A 310 -14.85 -16.21 3.13
CA THR A 310 -15.48 -15.93 4.43
C THR A 310 -15.34 -17.11 5.39
N ALA A 311 -15.50 -18.36 4.92
CA ALA A 311 -15.22 -19.54 5.74
C ALA A 311 -13.74 -19.59 6.21
N ASN A 312 -12.80 -19.31 5.31
CA ASN A 312 -11.37 -19.22 5.66
C ASN A 312 -11.04 -17.99 6.53
N ALA A 313 -11.89 -16.95 6.53
CA ALA A 313 -11.76 -15.79 7.41
C ALA A 313 -12.20 -16.14 8.83
N ILE A 314 -13.30 -16.90 8.97
CA ILE A 314 -13.79 -17.44 10.25
C ILE A 314 -12.68 -18.27 10.91
N GLU A 315 -12.11 -19.25 10.20
CA GLU A 315 -11.00 -20.07 10.73
C GLU A 315 -9.81 -19.21 11.19
N GLY A 316 -9.45 -18.19 10.40
CA GLY A 316 -8.38 -17.26 10.76
C GLY A 316 -8.68 -16.44 12.01
N TYR A 317 -9.93 -15.99 12.16
CA TYR A 317 -10.38 -15.25 13.35
C TYR A 317 -10.52 -16.13 14.58
N GLU A 318 -11.00 -17.35 14.45
CA GLU A 318 -11.02 -18.35 15.53
C GLU A 318 -9.61 -18.65 16.02
N ARG A 319 -8.65 -18.79 15.09
CA ARG A 319 -7.24 -18.96 15.43
C ARG A 319 -6.71 -17.78 16.24
N VAL A 320 -6.97 -16.54 15.80
CA VAL A 320 -6.56 -15.34 16.54
C VAL A 320 -7.24 -15.28 17.91
N PHE A 321 -8.51 -15.66 18.00
CA PHE A 321 -9.30 -15.67 19.22
C PHE A 321 -8.72 -16.65 20.26
N ASP A 322 -8.46 -17.89 19.86
CA ASP A 322 -7.92 -18.92 20.74
C ASP A 322 -6.52 -18.56 21.24
N LEU A 323 -5.66 -17.95 20.41
CA LEU A 323 -4.35 -17.46 20.85
C LEU A 323 -4.49 -16.35 21.89
N LEU A 324 -5.40 -15.41 21.67
CA LEU A 324 -5.65 -14.33 22.63
C LEU A 324 -6.24 -14.87 23.94
N MET A 325 -7.10 -15.89 23.90
CA MET A 325 -7.61 -16.56 25.09
C MET A 325 -6.50 -17.30 25.86
N LEU A 326 -5.66 -18.05 25.15
CA LEU A 326 -4.50 -18.73 25.76
C LEU A 326 -3.52 -17.74 26.38
N SER A 327 -3.31 -16.61 25.71
CA SER A 327 -2.49 -15.51 26.25
C SER A 327 -3.11 -14.89 27.50
N ALA A 328 -4.43 -14.76 27.57
CA ALA A 328 -5.13 -14.20 28.73
C ALA A 328 -5.07 -15.14 29.95
N ALA A 329 -5.06 -16.45 29.73
CA ALA A 329 -4.96 -17.44 30.79
C ALA A 329 -3.55 -17.58 31.40
N ALA A 330 -2.52 -17.03 30.75
CA ALA A 330 -1.13 -17.15 31.22
C ALA A 330 -0.85 -16.21 32.42
N PRO A 331 -0.48 -16.74 33.61
CA PRO A 331 -0.47 -15.98 34.87
C PRO A 331 0.69 -14.99 35.07
N SER A 332 1.44 -14.59 34.03
CA SER A 332 2.82 -14.09 34.22
C SER A 332 3.27 -12.87 33.43
N GLN A 333 2.40 -12.12 32.75
CA GLN A 333 2.78 -10.81 32.19
C GLN A 333 1.83 -9.68 32.62
N VAL A 334 2.36 -8.86 33.54
CA VAL A 334 2.00 -7.45 33.83
C VAL A 334 0.58 -7.03 33.39
N GLN A 335 -0.34 -7.06 34.35
CA GLN A 335 -1.78 -6.78 34.30
C GLN A 335 -2.27 -5.49 33.60
N SER A 336 -1.42 -4.67 33.00
CA SER A 336 -1.82 -3.32 32.57
C SER A 336 -2.65 -3.26 31.27
N GLY A 337 -3.04 -4.40 30.69
CA GLY A 337 -3.82 -4.48 29.44
C GLY A 337 -4.95 -5.51 29.43
N GLY A 338 -5.37 -6.01 30.60
CA GLY A 338 -6.41 -7.05 30.69
C GLY A 338 -7.76 -6.61 30.10
N ASP A 339 -8.18 -5.37 30.40
CA ASP A 339 -9.47 -4.84 29.95
C ASP A 339 -9.50 -4.66 28.42
N ALA A 340 -8.43 -4.11 27.86
CA ALA A 340 -8.20 -3.96 26.42
C ALA A 340 -8.29 -5.31 25.68
N GLN A 341 -7.58 -6.32 26.20
CA GLN A 341 -7.60 -7.67 25.65
C GLN A 341 -8.99 -8.33 25.75
N SER A 342 -9.72 -8.10 26.85
CA SER A 342 -11.10 -8.59 27.01
C SER A 342 -12.05 -7.95 25.99
N ALA A 343 -11.95 -6.64 25.78
CA ALA A 343 -12.75 -5.92 24.79
C ALA A 343 -12.44 -6.40 23.36
N LYS A 344 -11.17 -6.71 23.07
CA LYS A 344 -10.75 -7.30 21.80
C LYS A 344 -11.33 -8.69 21.58
N LEU A 345 -11.32 -9.55 22.62
CA LEU A 345 -11.92 -10.88 22.56
C LEU A 345 -13.43 -10.81 22.31
N VAL A 346 -14.14 -9.90 22.98
CA VAL A 346 -15.57 -9.66 22.74
C VAL A 346 -15.82 -9.23 21.29
N ARG A 347 -15.10 -8.22 20.79
CA ARG A 347 -15.24 -7.75 19.40
C ARG A 347 -14.98 -8.85 18.38
N LEU A 348 -13.96 -9.67 18.62
CA LEU A 348 -13.61 -10.78 17.74
C LEU A 348 -14.66 -11.89 17.77
N ALA A 349 -15.19 -12.24 18.95
CA ALA A 349 -16.28 -13.22 19.08
C ALA A 349 -17.56 -12.74 18.38
N THR A 350 -17.96 -11.47 18.57
CA THR A 350 -19.10 -10.88 17.86
C THR A 350 -18.89 -10.95 16.36
N LYS A 351 -17.70 -10.59 15.88
CA LYS A 351 -17.36 -10.64 14.46
C LYS A 351 -17.43 -12.05 13.88
N ILE A 352 -16.93 -13.06 14.59
CA ILE A 352 -17.06 -14.46 14.17
C ILE A 352 -18.53 -14.88 14.12
N GLY A 353 -19.34 -14.46 15.09
CA GLY A 353 -20.79 -14.68 15.10
C GLY A 353 -21.49 -14.09 13.87
N ASP A 354 -21.19 -12.84 13.54
CA ASP A 354 -21.75 -12.14 12.36
C ASP A 354 -21.36 -12.83 11.05
N LEU A 355 -20.11 -13.28 10.92
CA LEU A 355 -19.65 -14.01 9.74
C LEU A 355 -20.32 -15.38 9.59
N ASN A 356 -20.50 -16.12 10.69
CA ASN A 356 -21.24 -17.39 10.66
C ASN A 356 -22.71 -17.18 10.26
N ALA A 357 -23.35 -16.12 10.77
CA ALA A 357 -24.71 -15.75 10.37
C ALA A 357 -24.78 -15.44 8.86
N ALA A 358 -23.78 -14.73 8.32
CA ALA A 358 -23.71 -14.39 6.90
C ALA A 358 -23.55 -15.62 5.97
N ILE A 359 -22.90 -16.70 6.43
CA ILE A 359 -22.76 -17.96 5.67
C ILE A 359 -23.98 -18.88 5.82
N GLY A 360 -24.88 -18.58 6.76
CA GLY A 360 -26.09 -19.35 7.07
C GLY A 360 -25.93 -20.35 8.23
N GLN A 361 -24.81 -20.32 8.95
CA GLN A 361 -24.55 -21.16 10.12
C GLN A 361 -25.11 -20.52 11.39
N LYS A 362 -26.45 -20.47 11.50
CA LYS A 362 -27.15 -19.76 12.57
C LYS A 362 -26.82 -20.30 13.98
N THR A 363 -26.70 -21.62 14.13
CA THR A 363 -26.42 -22.25 15.43
C THR A 363 -25.02 -21.89 15.96
N GLU A 364 -24.02 -21.87 15.08
CA GLU A 364 -22.66 -21.48 15.43
C GLU A 364 -22.59 -19.98 15.72
N ALA A 365 -23.30 -19.16 14.94
CA ALA A 365 -23.42 -17.73 15.19
C ALA A 365 -23.99 -17.43 16.58
N GLU A 366 -25.08 -18.09 16.97
CA GLU A 366 -25.69 -17.95 18.31
C GLU A 366 -24.69 -18.32 19.41
N SER A 367 -23.93 -19.40 19.25
CA SER A 367 -22.92 -19.82 20.23
C SER A 367 -21.77 -18.80 20.40
N TRP A 368 -21.31 -18.20 19.31
CA TRP A 368 -20.25 -17.19 19.34
C TRP A 368 -20.73 -15.87 19.94
N LEU A 369 -21.97 -15.47 19.67
CA LEU A 369 -22.58 -14.28 20.27
C LEU A 369 -22.81 -14.46 21.77
N GLN A 370 -23.25 -15.65 22.22
CA GLN A 370 -23.34 -15.96 23.65
C GLN A 370 -21.97 -15.87 24.34
N LYS A 371 -20.93 -16.43 23.71
CA LYS A 371 -19.54 -16.33 24.20
C LYS A 371 -19.07 -14.88 24.30
N ALA A 372 -19.43 -14.02 23.36
CA ALA A 372 -19.13 -12.59 23.41
C ALA A 372 -19.80 -11.91 24.63
N VAL A 373 -21.05 -12.25 24.94
CA VAL A 373 -21.78 -11.74 26.12
C VAL A 373 -21.15 -12.22 27.42
N GLU A 374 -20.76 -13.50 27.51
CA GLU A 374 -20.07 -14.06 28.67
C GLU A 374 -18.75 -13.35 28.96
N LEU A 375 -17.95 -13.10 27.92
CA LEU A 375 -16.68 -12.37 28.05
C LEU A 375 -16.88 -10.91 28.48
N ALA A 376 -17.92 -10.24 27.95
CA ALA A 376 -18.26 -8.88 28.35
C ALA A 376 -18.70 -8.79 29.83
N GLY A 377 -19.46 -9.79 30.31
CA GLY A 377 -19.87 -9.89 31.71
C GLY A 377 -18.71 -10.22 32.67
N ALA A 378 -17.77 -11.07 32.22
CA ALA A 378 -16.59 -11.43 33.00
C ALA A 378 -15.65 -10.23 33.21
N GLY A 379 -15.41 -9.42 32.18
CA GLY A 379 -14.59 -8.20 32.29
C GLY A 379 -15.16 -7.18 33.28
N SER A 380 -16.49 -7.00 33.30
CA SER A 380 -17.15 -6.08 34.23
C SER A 380 -17.03 -6.51 35.71
N SER A 381 -16.97 -7.82 35.96
CA SER A 381 -16.87 -8.37 37.33
C SER A 381 -15.46 -8.25 37.92
N ALA A 382 -14.42 -8.27 37.07
CA ALA A 382 -13.03 -8.07 37.50
C ALA A 382 -12.74 -6.60 37.83
N SER A 383 -13.30 -5.67 37.05
CA SER A 383 -13.14 -4.23 37.25
C SER A 383 -13.86 -3.74 38.53
N SER A 384 -15.04 -4.25 38.84
CA SER A 384 -15.79 -3.89 40.05
C SER A 384 -15.12 -4.37 41.35
N LEU A 385 -14.46 -5.54 41.33
CA LEU A 385 -13.66 -6.03 42.46
C LEU A 385 -12.38 -5.19 42.66
N ALA A 386 -11.74 -4.75 41.58
CA ALA A 386 -10.57 -3.87 41.65
C ALA A 386 -10.95 -2.48 42.19
N ALA A 387 -12.07 -1.90 41.73
CA ALA A 387 -12.60 -0.64 42.24
C ALA A 387 -12.97 -0.71 43.73
N ALA A 388 -13.67 -1.77 44.16
CA ALA A 388 -14.01 -1.99 45.57
C ALA A 388 -12.77 -2.15 46.48
N SER A 389 -11.66 -2.68 45.95
CA SER A 389 -10.40 -2.78 46.69
C SER A 389 -9.63 -1.46 46.80
N SER A 390 -9.85 -0.53 45.87
CA SER A 390 -9.23 0.81 45.87
C SER A 390 -9.98 1.82 46.75
N GLU A 391 -11.31 1.70 46.85
CA GLU A 391 -12.13 2.57 47.70
C GLU A 391 -12.02 2.22 49.20
N ALA A 392 -11.65 0.98 49.55
CA ALA A 392 -11.41 0.58 50.95
C ALA A 392 -10.20 1.29 51.61
N GLY A 393 -9.39 2.02 50.85
CA GLY A 393 -8.27 2.82 51.37
C GLY A 393 -8.56 4.32 51.51
N GLN A 394 -9.73 4.79 51.08
CA GLN A 394 -9.95 6.23 50.91
C GLN A 394 -11.35 6.72 51.29
N GLU A 395 -12.04 6.05 52.22
CA GLU A 395 -13.22 6.66 52.87
C GLU A 395 -13.32 6.24 54.34
N THR A 396 -12.52 6.92 55.16
CA THR A 396 -12.85 7.18 56.56
C THR A 396 -12.80 8.69 56.77
N LEU A 397 -13.66 9.44 56.06
CA LEU A 397 -14.19 10.74 56.49
C LEU A 397 -15.13 11.34 55.43
N LEU A 398 -16.39 11.54 55.86
CA LEU A 398 -17.41 12.44 55.31
C LEU A 398 -18.19 11.90 54.09
N ALA A 399 -19.21 11.09 54.33
CA ALA A 399 -20.59 11.54 54.59
C ALA A 399 -21.39 11.80 53.31
N THR A 400 -22.31 10.87 53.04
CA THR A 400 -23.74 11.09 52.81
C THR A 400 -24.17 12.54 52.61
N GLU A 401 -24.71 12.85 51.42
CA GLU A 401 -26.05 13.40 51.18
C GLU A 401 -26.10 14.13 49.82
N ALA A 402 -27.22 13.94 49.09
CA ALA A 402 -27.63 14.63 47.87
C ALA A 402 -27.00 14.22 46.52
N ALA A 403 -27.76 13.42 45.75
CA ALA A 403 -28.39 13.91 44.50
C ALA A 403 -29.05 12.76 43.72
N ALA A 404 -30.24 12.36 44.18
CA ALA A 404 -31.24 11.77 43.31
C ALA A 404 -31.93 12.91 42.54
N ALA A 405 -31.53 13.17 41.29
CA ALA A 405 -32.33 13.81 40.24
C ALA A 405 -31.47 14.11 39.02
N THR A 406 -31.41 13.20 38.04
CA THR A 406 -31.13 13.61 36.66
C THR A 406 -31.80 12.61 35.72
N GLY A 407 -32.94 13.02 35.18
CA GLY A 407 -33.67 12.25 34.18
C GLY A 407 -32.83 12.11 32.91
N ALA A 408 -32.75 10.88 32.40
CA ALA A 408 -32.20 10.58 31.10
C ALA A 408 -33.04 11.24 30.00
N PRO A 409 -32.48 12.11 29.14
CA PRO A 409 -33.17 12.58 27.96
C PRO A 409 -33.30 11.45 26.93
N SER A 410 -34.49 11.32 26.37
CA SER A 410 -34.84 10.39 25.31
C SER A 410 -33.89 10.51 24.10
N SER A 411 -33.36 9.35 23.70
CA SER A 411 -32.38 9.13 22.62
C SER A 411 -32.76 9.67 21.23
N SER A 412 -34.00 10.13 21.00
CA SER A 412 -34.45 10.61 19.69
C SER A 412 -34.14 12.09 19.44
N ALA A 413 -34.06 12.93 20.49
CA ALA A 413 -33.79 14.36 20.35
C ALA A 413 -32.30 14.66 20.00
N GLY A 414 -31.38 13.83 20.49
CA GLY A 414 -29.95 13.91 20.13
C GLY A 414 -29.68 13.53 18.67
N CYS A 415 -30.50 12.66 18.09
CA CYS A 415 -30.34 12.23 16.70
C CYS A 415 -30.71 13.34 15.69
N LEU A 416 -31.73 14.16 15.98
CA LEU A 416 -32.15 15.25 15.11
C LEU A 416 -31.15 16.42 15.12
N THR A 417 -30.62 16.76 16.30
CA THR A 417 -29.63 17.83 16.45
C THR A 417 -28.30 17.49 15.75
N ALA A 418 -27.83 16.25 15.84
CA ALA A 418 -26.65 15.78 15.11
C ALA A 418 -26.85 15.80 13.58
N LEU A 419 -28.07 15.55 13.10
CA LEU A 419 -28.40 15.59 11.67
C LEU A 419 -28.38 17.03 11.12
N ASP A 420 -28.91 17.98 11.90
CA ASP A 420 -28.89 19.41 11.56
C ASP A 420 -27.47 19.98 11.55
N GLU A 421 -26.62 19.55 12.48
CA GLU A 421 -25.21 19.93 12.54
C GLU A 421 -24.43 19.38 11.32
N ALA A 422 -24.63 18.11 10.97
CA ALA A 422 -24.03 17.51 9.77
C ALA A 422 -24.47 18.22 8.47
N ARG A 423 -25.73 18.67 8.40
CA ARG A 423 -26.25 19.44 7.26
C ARG A 423 -25.62 20.84 7.19
N ALA A 424 -25.49 21.52 8.32
CA ALA A 424 -24.85 22.83 8.40
C ALA A 424 -23.38 22.77 7.95
N GLU A 425 -22.65 21.73 8.37
CA GLU A 425 -21.24 21.56 8.00
C GLU A 425 -21.06 21.19 6.52
N SER A 426 -21.91 20.31 5.98
CA SER A 426 -21.92 20.00 4.54
C SER A 426 -22.15 21.26 3.69
N LYS A 427 -23.09 22.12 4.11
CA LYS A 427 -23.39 23.39 3.43
C LYS A 427 -22.20 24.36 3.49
N ARG A 428 -21.53 24.49 4.64
CA ARG A 428 -20.31 25.32 4.76
C ARG A 428 -19.20 24.85 3.84
N VAL A 429 -19.02 23.54 3.68
CA VAL A 429 -18.03 22.97 2.77
C VAL A 429 -18.36 23.30 1.30
N LEU A 430 -19.64 23.19 0.92
CA LEU A 430 -20.10 23.56 -0.42
C LEU A 430 -19.93 25.06 -0.70
N ASP A 431 -20.27 25.91 0.25
CA ASP A 431 -20.11 27.37 0.14
C ASP A 431 -18.62 27.76 0.06
N ALA A 432 -17.75 27.12 0.86
CA ALA A 432 -16.30 27.33 0.81
C ALA A 432 -15.71 26.90 -0.55
N LEU A 433 -16.18 25.79 -1.11
CA LEU A 433 -15.78 25.35 -2.45
C LEU A 433 -16.25 26.32 -3.54
N ALA A 434 -17.45 26.90 -3.39
CA ALA A 434 -17.98 27.91 -4.31
C ALA A 434 -17.18 29.22 -4.23
N VAL A 435 -16.84 29.70 -3.03
CA VAL A 435 -16.01 30.90 -2.81
C VAL A 435 -14.59 30.69 -3.36
N ALA A 436 -13.99 29.52 -3.11
CA ALA A 436 -12.67 29.18 -3.64
C ALA A 436 -12.65 29.12 -5.19
N ALA A 437 -13.76 28.71 -5.81
CA ALA A 437 -13.92 28.75 -7.26
C ALA A 437 -14.08 30.19 -7.79
N ALA A 438 -14.79 31.06 -7.07
CA ALA A 438 -14.99 32.46 -7.44
C ALA A 438 -13.70 33.29 -7.34
N ALA A 439 -12.86 33.05 -6.32
CA ALA A 439 -11.62 33.79 -6.08
C ALA A 439 -10.54 33.61 -7.18
N LYS A 440 -10.68 32.62 -8.07
CA LYS A 440 -9.73 32.35 -9.16
C LYS A 440 -10.12 32.98 -10.51
N GLY A 441 -11.30 33.58 -10.63
CA GLY A 441 -11.71 34.29 -11.84
C GLY A 441 -11.36 35.77 -11.74
N LYS A 442 -10.52 36.31 -12.63
CA LYS A 442 -10.58 37.75 -12.93
C LYS A 442 -12.03 38.08 -13.33
N PRO A 443 -12.65 39.14 -12.80
CA PRO A 443 -14.04 39.45 -13.11
C PRO A 443 -14.18 39.81 -14.59
N SER A 444 -14.68 38.88 -15.40
CA SER A 444 -15.28 39.21 -16.68
C SER A 444 -16.73 39.62 -16.41
N LYS A 445 -17.08 40.80 -16.91
CA LYS A 445 -18.37 41.48 -16.77
C LYS A 445 -19.54 40.54 -17.10
N GLN A 446 -20.44 40.38 -16.11
CA GLN A 446 -21.87 40.01 -16.14
C GLN A 446 -22.36 38.95 -17.14
N ASP A 447 -22.96 37.89 -16.60
CA ASP A 447 -24.30 37.41 -17.02
C ASP A 447 -25.00 36.73 -15.83
N GLY A 448 -26.19 37.22 -15.50
CA GLY A 448 -26.99 36.79 -14.33
C GLY A 448 -27.61 35.42 -14.52
N THR A 449 -26.87 34.35 -14.20
CA THR A 449 -27.39 32.98 -14.13
C THR A 449 -27.22 32.40 -12.73
N THR A 450 -28.27 31.74 -12.25
CA THR A 450 -28.44 31.21 -10.89
C THR A 450 -27.45 30.08 -10.59
N ALA A 451 -27.05 29.97 -9.31
CA ALA A 451 -25.95 29.12 -8.81
C ALA A 451 -26.08 27.61 -9.11
N ALA A 452 -27.29 27.11 -9.39
CA ALA A 452 -27.51 25.69 -9.70
C ALA A 452 -27.08 25.30 -11.14
N ALA A 453 -27.05 26.25 -12.08
CA ALA A 453 -26.73 25.98 -13.49
C ALA A 453 -25.22 26.03 -13.81
N SER A 454 -24.37 26.47 -12.86
CA SER A 454 -22.94 26.68 -13.08
C SER A 454 -22.05 25.48 -12.70
N LEU A 455 -22.58 24.51 -11.94
CA LEU A 455 -21.84 23.32 -11.49
C LEU A 455 -21.20 22.50 -12.64
N PRO A 456 -21.86 22.27 -13.79
CA PRO A 456 -21.24 21.55 -14.91
C PRO A 456 -20.12 22.34 -15.60
N LYS A 457 -20.25 23.68 -15.67
CA LYS A 457 -19.21 24.59 -16.22
C LYS A 457 -18.05 24.79 -15.25
N LEU A 458 -18.30 24.67 -13.95
CA LEU A 458 -17.27 24.67 -12.91
C LEU A 458 -16.40 23.40 -13.03
N ALA A 459 -17.01 22.24 -13.26
CA ALA A 459 -16.30 20.97 -13.39
C ALA A 459 -15.37 20.91 -14.62
N SER A 460 -15.71 21.58 -15.73
CA SER A 460 -14.84 21.65 -16.92
C SER A 460 -13.66 22.60 -16.75
N ARG A 461 -13.80 23.72 -16.03
CA ARG A 461 -12.69 24.67 -15.79
C ARG A 461 -11.58 24.15 -14.87
N TRP A 462 -11.79 23.05 -14.15
CA TRP A 462 -10.80 22.42 -13.27
C TRP A 462 -9.98 21.31 -13.96
N GLN A 463 -10.11 21.14 -15.28
CA GLN A 463 -9.52 20.04 -16.06
C GLN A 463 -7.98 19.97 -16.08
N ASP A 464 -7.23 21.00 -15.66
CA ASP A 464 -5.77 21.02 -15.81
C ASP A 464 -4.95 20.54 -14.60
N LYS A 465 -5.58 20.11 -13.48
CA LYS A 465 -4.84 19.60 -12.29
C LYS A 465 -5.48 18.34 -11.71
N THR A 466 -5.07 17.20 -12.25
CA THR A 466 -5.65 15.86 -12.02
C THR A 466 -5.71 15.38 -10.56
N GLY A 467 -4.80 15.81 -9.68
CA GLY A 467 -4.79 15.40 -8.27
C GLY A 467 -5.83 16.09 -7.38
N LEU A 468 -5.97 17.42 -7.51
CA LEU A 468 -6.96 18.19 -6.73
C LEU A 468 -8.39 17.99 -7.24
N GLN A 469 -8.54 17.64 -8.52
CA GLN A 469 -9.82 17.36 -9.16
C GLN A 469 -10.52 16.15 -8.54
N VAL A 470 -9.80 15.03 -8.37
CA VAL A 470 -10.37 13.79 -7.82
C VAL A 470 -10.79 13.99 -6.38
N PHE A 471 -9.99 14.73 -5.59
CA PHE A 471 -10.32 15.02 -4.20
C PHE A 471 -11.53 15.95 -4.08
N ALA A 472 -11.55 17.07 -4.80
CA ALA A 472 -12.67 18.01 -4.79
C ALA A 472 -13.98 17.38 -5.30
N GLN A 473 -13.91 16.54 -6.34
CA GLN A 473 -15.08 15.81 -6.85
C GLN A 473 -15.56 14.72 -5.89
N ARG A 474 -14.66 14.06 -5.15
CA ARG A 474 -15.04 13.10 -4.11
C ARG A 474 -15.72 13.80 -2.94
N LEU A 475 -15.13 14.90 -2.47
CA LEU A 475 -15.66 15.70 -1.37
C LEU A 475 -17.04 16.29 -1.69
N ALA A 476 -17.22 16.82 -2.91
CA ALA A 476 -18.51 17.34 -3.36
C ALA A 476 -19.57 16.23 -3.50
N ARG A 477 -19.18 15.04 -3.99
CA ARG A 477 -20.09 13.89 -4.11
C ARG A 477 -20.53 13.36 -2.75
N ASP A 478 -19.61 13.31 -1.80
CA ASP A 478 -19.89 12.84 -0.45
C ASP A 478 -20.78 13.85 0.31
N ALA A 479 -20.55 15.16 0.15
CA ALA A 479 -21.42 16.22 0.67
C ALA A 479 -22.86 16.10 0.15
N VAL A 480 -23.04 15.84 -1.15
CA VAL A 480 -24.37 15.62 -1.76
C VAL A 480 -25.04 14.34 -1.24
N ARG A 481 -24.27 13.26 -1.02
CA ARG A 481 -24.81 12.03 -0.43
C ARG A 481 -25.27 12.22 1.00
N VAL A 482 -24.53 12.99 1.81
CA VAL A 482 -24.92 13.34 3.18
C VAL A 482 -26.24 14.12 3.17
N GLU A 483 -26.38 15.11 2.30
CA GLU A 483 -27.64 15.88 2.18
C GLU A 483 -28.82 15.00 1.77
N GLN A 484 -28.65 14.14 0.75
CA GLN A 484 -29.69 13.20 0.32
C GLN A 484 -30.08 12.19 1.39
N THR A 485 -29.13 11.75 2.21
CA THR A 485 -29.38 10.79 3.30
C THR A 485 -30.11 11.49 4.45
N ALA A 486 -29.72 12.71 4.79
CA ALA A 486 -30.41 13.54 5.77
C ALA A 486 -31.86 13.81 5.36
N GLU A 487 -32.12 14.14 4.09
CA GLU A 487 -33.49 14.34 3.58
C GLU A 487 -34.34 13.06 3.62
N LYS A 488 -33.75 11.90 3.33
CA LYS A 488 -34.45 10.62 3.44
C LYS A 488 -34.82 10.28 4.89
N LEU A 489 -33.88 10.49 5.82
CA LEU A 489 -34.11 10.25 7.25
C LEU A 489 -35.17 11.22 7.81
N GLN A 490 -35.13 12.49 7.43
CA GLN A 490 -36.13 13.47 7.83
C GLN A 490 -37.53 13.10 7.31
N LYS A 491 -37.65 12.65 6.05
CA LYS A 491 -38.92 12.16 5.50
C LYS A 491 -39.42 10.90 6.21
N ALA A 492 -38.53 9.98 6.57
CA ALA A 492 -38.89 8.76 7.29
C ALA A 492 -39.38 9.07 8.72
N LEU A 493 -38.70 9.98 9.43
CA LEU A 493 -39.08 10.40 10.78
C LEU A 493 -40.37 11.23 10.80
N GLY A 494 -40.56 12.12 9.81
CA GLY A 494 -41.78 12.92 9.67
C GLY A 494 -43.01 12.13 9.21
N ALA A 495 -42.85 10.91 8.70
CA ALA A 495 -43.97 10.02 8.35
C ALA A 495 -44.41 9.12 9.52
N GLN A 496 -43.63 9.07 10.61
CA GLN A 496 -43.95 8.29 11.82
C GLN A 496 -44.55 9.15 12.95
N ALA A 497 -44.49 10.48 12.82
CA ALA A 497 -45.21 11.43 13.65
C ALA A 497 -46.55 11.79 12.99
#